data_AF-A0A516R5G9-F1
#
_entry.id   AF-A0A516R5G9-F1
#
_cell.length_a   1.000
_cell.length_b   1.000
_cell.length_c   1.000
_cell.angle_alpha   90.00
_cell.angle_beta   90.00
_cell.angle_gamma   90.00
#
_symmetry.space_group_name_H-M   'P 1'
#
loop_
_entity.id
_entity.type
_entity.pdbx_description
1 polymer ?
#
loop_
_entity_poly.entity_id
_entity_poly.type
_entity_poly.pdbx_seq_one_letter_code
_entity_poly.pdbx_strand_id
1 'polypeptide(L)'
;MTQQHGWSAPVPPQPRKRRKWPWVLLVLVLLLAGGCVALVVGIGQEIGEESGREITVRYEVTGDAKDVTITYSTYSDGGTSQNQVTDIDPPWRKELKTKGFIKGGTLVVTTGVSGGTVHCKVTADGTTRTATASGVVATAVCDGF
;
A
#
# COMPACT_ATOMS: atom_id res chain seq x y z
N MET A 1 53.14 54.80 -69.78
CA MET A 1 52.62 55.48 -68.58
C MET A 1 52.51 54.45 -67.47
N THR A 2 53.27 54.70 -66.41
CA THR A 2 53.44 53.96 -65.15
C THR A 2 52.20 54.01 -64.27
N GLN A 3 52.06 53.07 -63.32
CA GLN A 3 51.38 53.14 -62.01
C GLN A 3 51.01 51.69 -61.58
N GLN A 4 51.12 51.19 -60.35
CA GLN A 4 51.98 51.45 -59.20
C GLN A 4 51.84 50.21 -58.31
N HIS A 5 52.96 49.74 -57.74
CA HIS A 5 53.06 48.51 -56.97
C HIS A 5 52.63 48.78 -55.52
N GLY A 6 51.41 48.40 -55.16
CA GLY A 6 50.88 48.54 -53.80
C GLY A 6 51.36 47.40 -52.91
N TRP A 7 52.30 47.71 -52.01
CA TRP A 7 52.75 46.84 -50.94
C TRP A 7 51.63 46.65 -49.89
N SER A 8 51.24 45.40 -49.65
CA SER A 8 50.32 45.03 -48.56
C SER A 8 51.12 44.61 -47.33
N ALA A 9 51.06 45.39 -46.25
CA ALA A 9 51.64 45.01 -44.95
C ALA A 9 50.91 43.78 -44.36
N PRO A 10 51.59 42.86 -43.66
CA PRO A 10 50.95 41.72 -43.02
C PRO A 10 50.10 42.17 -41.82
N VAL A 11 48.82 41.81 -41.83
CA VAL A 11 47.87 42.08 -40.75
C VAL A 11 48.25 41.23 -39.52
N PRO A 12 48.34 41.80 -38.30
CA PRO A 12 48.61 41.02 -37.10
C PRO A 12 47.46 40.02 -36.81
N PRO A 13 47.76 38.80 -36.35
CA PRO A 13 46.74 37.81 -36.03
C PRO A 13 45.87 38.30 -34.87
N GLN A 14 44.58 38.50 -35.15
CA GLN A 14 43.57 38.91 -34.18
C GLN A 14 43.41 37.83 -33.09
N PRO A 15 43.45 38.18 -31.79
CA PRO A 15 43.20 37.22 -30.72
C PRO A 15 41.75 36.76 -30.79
N ARG A 16 41.54 35.48 -31.12
CA ARG A 16 40.21 34.86 -31.13
C ARG A 16 39.67 34.85 -29.71
N LYS A 17 38.78 35.80 -29.42
CA LYS A 17 37.96 35.86 -28.20
C LYS A 17 37.30 34.48 -28.05
N ARG A 18 37.77 33.68 -27.09
CA ARG A 18 37.19 32.39 -26.76
C ARG A 18 35.73 32.65 -26.39
N ARG A 19 34.85 32.43 -27.35
CA ARG A 19 33.41 32.63 -27.20
C ARG A 19 33.03 31.70 -26.06
N LYS A 20 32.58 32.26 -24.94
CA LYS A 20 32.07 31.48 -23.79
C LYS A 20 30.71 30.84 -24.11
N TRP A 21 30.16 31.14 -25.29
CA TRP A 21 28.89 30.64 -25.83
C TRP A 21 28.79 29.11 -25.91
N PRO A 22 29.80 28.35 -26.39
CA PRO A 22 29.83 26.89 -26.29
C PRO A 22 29.67 26.35 -24.86
N TRP A 23 30.24 27.02 -23.85
CA TRP A 23 30.09 26.59 -22.45
C TRP A 23 28.70 26.89 -21.90
N VAL A 24 28.13 28.04 -22.26
CA VAL A 24 26.75 28.39 -21.87
C VAL A 24 25.74 27.44 -22.55
N LEU A 25 25.95 27.12 -23.83
CA LEU A 25 25.14 26.13 -24.54
C LEU A 25 25.29 24.74 -23.95
N LEU A 26 26.50 24.34 -23.57
CA LEU A 26 26.74 23.02 -22.98
C LEU A 26 26.04 22.90 -21.62
N VAL A 27 26.10 23.93 -20.76
CA VAL A 27 25.36 23.96 -19.50
C VAL A 27 23.84 23.98 -19.75
N LEU A 28 23.36 24.74 -20.74
CA LEU A 28 21.94 24.81 -21.09
C LEU A 28 21.41 23.47 -21.64
N VAL A 29 22.19 22.80 -22.50
CA VAL A 29 21.88 21.46 -23.02
C VAL A 29 21.95 20.42 -21.91
N LEU A 30 22.91 20.52 -20.98
CA LEU A 30 22.99 19.64 -19.82
C LEU A 30 21.82 19.84 -18.85
N LEU A 31 21.32 21.07 -18.69
CA LEU A 31 20.10 21.39 -17.94
C LEU A 31 18.83 20.89 -18.64
N LEU A 32 18.75 21.01 -19.97
CA LEU A 32 17.62 20.53 -20.77
C LEU A 32 17.59 19.00 -20.89
N ALA A 33 18.75 18.34 -21.01
CA ALA A 33 18.87 16.88 -21.10
C ALA A 33 18.87 16.21 -19.71
N GLY A 34 19.44 16.86 -18.69
CA GLY A 34 19.43 16.39 -17.30
C GLY A 34 18.12 16.67 -16.56
N GLY A 35 17.31 17.61 -17.06
CA GLY A 35 16.03 18.04 -16.49
C GLY A 35 14.93 16.97 -16.47
N CYS A 36 15.11 15.83 -17.14
CA CYS A 36 14.18 14.70 -17.07
C CYS A 36 14.74 13.45 -16.36
N VAL A 37 15.97 13.45 -15.83
CA VAL A 37 16.50 12.25 -15.13
C VAL A 37 16.27 12.32 -13.61
N ALA A 38 16.03 13.51 -13.06
CA ALA A 38 15.71 13.66 -11.62
C ALA A 38 14.22 13.51 -11.28
N LEU A 39 13.31 13.59 -12.28
CA LEU A 39 11.86 13.47 -12.03
C LEU A 39 11.28 12.08 -12.33
N VAL A 40 12.06 11.18 -12.95
CA VAL A 40 11.59 9.80 -13.27
C VAL A 40 12.10 8.77 -12.25
N VAL A 41 12.98 9.13 -11.32
CA VAL A 41 13.40 8.25 -10.21
C VAL A 41 12.47 8.37 -8.99
N GLY A 42 11.54 9.33 -8.99
CA GLY A 42 10.60 9.60 -7.89
C GLY A 42 9.12 9.35 -8.17
N ILE A 43 8.77 8.78 -9.33
CA ILE A 43 7.40 8.31 -9.63
C ILE A 43 7.42 6.83 -10.04
N GLY A 44 8.21 6.05 -9.30
CA GLY A 44 8.32 4.60 -9.48
C GLY A 44 7.27 3.79 -8.72
N GLN A 45 6.32 4.40 -8.02
CA GLN A 45 5.30 3.68 -7.24
C GLN A 45 4.02 4.51 -7.07
N GLU A 46 3.21 4.73 -8.11
CA GLU A 46 1.78 5.05 -7.93
C GLU A 46 0.92 4.47 -9.08
N ILE A 47 1.37 3.38 -9.69
CA ILE A 47 0.59 2.66 -10.72
C ILE A 47 0.71 1.16 -10.42
N GLY A 48 0.10 0.78 -9.30
CA GLY A 48 0.01 -0.62 -8.84
C GLY A 48 -0.67 -0.83 -7.48
N GLU A 49 -1.30 0.20 -6.88
CA GLU A 49 -1.57 0.21 -5.43
C GLU A 49 -3.00 -0.12 -4.99
N GLU A 50 -3.94 -0.38 -5.89
CA GLU A 50 -5.25 -0.90 -5.47
C GLU A 50 -5.26 -2.44 -5.35
N SER A 51 -4.47 -3.16 -6.16
CA SER A 51 -4.38 -4.62 -6.10
C SER A 51 -3.56 -5.18 -4.93
N GLY A 52 -2.82 -4.33 -4.21
CA GLY A 52 -1.83 -4.75 -3.21
C GLY A 52 -2.09 -4.29 -1.78
N ARG A 53 -3.17 -3.54 -1.52
CA ARG A 53 -3.40 -2.90 -0.21
C ARG A 53 -3.68 -3.98 0.85
N GLU A 54 -2.65 -4.27 1.66
CA GLU A 54 -2.74 -5.21 2.78
C GLU A 54 -3.62 -4.61 3.86
N ILE A 55 -4.68 -5.32 4.23
CA ILE A 55 -5.57 -4.94 5.32
C ILE A 55 -5.40 -5.90 6.48
N THR A 56 -5.33 -5.32 7.66
CA THR A 56 -5.34 -6.04 8.92
C THR A 56 -6.79 -6.26 9.35
N VAL A 57 -7.20 -7.53 9.42
CA VAL A 57 -8.46 -7.96 10.02
C VAL A 57 -8.19 -8.44 11.43
N ARG A 58 -8.85 -7.81 12.41
CA ARG A 58 -8.74 -8.14 13.83
C ARG A 58 -10.04 -8.76 14.31
N TYR A 59 -9.98 -10.02 14.71
CA TYR A 59 -11.07 -10.75 15.35
C TYR A 59 -10.86 -10.76 16.86
N GLU A 60 -11.90 -10.43 17.60
CA GLU A 60 -11.93 -10.44 19.04
C GLU A 60 -13.23 -11.07 19.52
N VAL A 61 -13.11 -12.04 20.43
CA VAL A 61 -14.24 -12.69 21.09
C VAL A 61 -14.04 -12.55 22.58
N THR A 62 -15.00 -11.95 23.25
CA THR A 62 -15.00 -11.73 24.71
C THR A 62 -16.29 -12.25 25.32
N GLY A 63 -16.34 -12.38 26.64
CA GLY A 63 -17.53 -12.85 27.35
C GLY A 63 -17.18 -13.84 28.46
N ASP A 64 -18.22 -14.46 29.03
CA ASP A 64 -18.14 -15.40 30.14
C ASP A 64 -18.48 -16.86 29.73
N ALA A 65 -18.89 -17.08 28.47
CA ALA A 65 -19.19 -18.42 27.99
C ALA A 65 -17.96 -19.33 27.98
N LYS A 66 -18.18 -20.62 28.24
CA LYS A 66 -17.14 -21.65 28.19
C LYS A 66 -17.29 -22.56 26.98
N ASP A 67 -16.20 -23.22 26.63
CA ASP A 67 -16.15 -24.25 25.57
C ASP A 67 -16.71 -23.69 24.25
N VAL A 68 -16.28 -22.47 23.91
CA VAL A 68 -16.80 -21.74 22.75
C VAL A 68 -16.19 -22.30 21.48
N THR A 69 -17.01 -22.43 20.44
CA THR A 69 -16.54 -22.74 19.08
C THR A 69 -16.52 -21.49 18.24
N ILE A 70 -15.37 -21.19 17.65
CA ILE A 70 -15.14 -20.03 16.80
C ILE A 70 -14.82 -20.51 15.39
N THR A 71 -15.63 -20.13 14.42
CA THR A 71 -15.38 -20.35 13.00
C THR A 71 -15.19 -19.00 12.32
N TYR A 72 -14.07 -18.81 11.65
CA TYR A 72 -13.78 -17.56 10.96
C TYR A 72 -13.33 -17.81 9.53
N SER A 73 -13.74 -16.90 8.65
CA SER A 73 -13.32 -16.88 7.25
C SER A 73 -12.77 -15.51 6.85
N THR A 74 -11.84 -15.52 5.90
CA THR A 74 -11.31 -14.33 5.24
C THR A 74 -11.36 -14.52 3.73
N TYR A 75 -11.91 -13.53 3.04
CA TYR A 75 -11.86 -13.42 1.58
C TYR A 75 -10.59 -12.66 1.16
N SER A 76 -9.99 -13.11 0.06
CA SER A 76 -8.79 -12.54 -0.55
C SER A 76 -8.79 -12.80 -2.06
N ASP A 77 -7.90 -12.14 -2.81
CA ASP A 77 -7.78 -12.37 -4.27
C ASP A 77 -7.41 -13.82 -4.62
N GLY A 78 -6.74 -14.53 -3.69
CA GLY A 78 -6.34 -15.93 -3.84
C GLY A 78 -7.42 -16.94 -3.44
N GLY A 79 -8.60 -16.47 -3.00
CA GLY A 79 -9.71 -17.32 -2.57
C GLY A 79 -10.16 -17.08 -1.13
N THR A 80 -10.88 -18.05 -0.58
CA THR A 80 -11.43 -18.00 0.79
C THR A 80 -10.60 -18.92 1.70
N SER A 81 -10.13 -18.40 2.82
CA SER A 81 -9.63 -19.23 3.93
C SER A 81 -10.72 -19.36 4.98
N GLN A 82 -10.93 -20.57 5.49
CA GLN A 82 -11.79 -20.85 6.63
C GLN A 82 -10.97 -21.59 7.69
N ASN A 83 -11.17 -21.23 8.95
CA ASN A 83 -10.54 -21.90 10.07
C ASN A 83 -11.54 -22.00 11.23
N GLN A 84 -11.34 -23.01 12.07
CA GLN A 84 -12.20 -23.32 13.19
C GLN A 84 -11.35 -23.66 14.40
N VAL A 85 -11.77 -23.16 15.57
CA VAL A 85 -11.18 -23.47 16.86
C VAL A 85 -12.31 -23.82 17.82
N THR A 86 -12.18 -24.92 18.55
CA THR A 86 -13.16 -25.44 19.49
C THR A 86 -12.59 -25.47 20.90
N ASP A 87 -13.47 -25.57 21.91
CA ASP A 87 -13.10 -25.77 23.31
C ASP A 87 -12.19 -24.67 23.86
N ILE A 88 -12.49 -23.41 23.46
CA ILE A 88 -11.75 -22.22 23.85
C ILE A 88 -12.60 -21.37 24.80
N ASP A 89 -12.00 -20.87 25.87
CA ASP A 89 -12.61 -19.89 26.76
C ASP A 89 -12.21 -18.45 26.37
N PRO A 90 -13.15 -17.51 26.20
CA PRO A 90 -12.82 -16.10 25.99
C PRO A 90 -11.94 -15.52 27.12
N PRO A 91 -11.08 -14.50 26.85
CA PRO A 91 -11.00 -13.73 25.62
C PRO A 91 -10.08 -14.34 24.56
N TRP A 92 -10.59 -14.46 23.33
CA TRP A 92 -9.80 -14.87 22.16
C TRP A 92 -9.55 -13.69 21.22
N ARG A 93 -8.34 -13.62 20.66
CA ARG A 93 -7.97 -12.60 19.67
C ARG A 93 -7.16 -13.21 18.55
N LYS A 94 -7.42 -12.75 17.33
CA LYS A 94 -6.65 -13.11 16.15
C LYS A 94 -6.51 -11.93 15.21
N GLU A 95 -5.31 -11.77 14.68
CA GLU A 95 -5.02 -10.76 13.68
C GLU A 95 -4.51 -11.45 12.41
N LEU A 96 -5.08 -11.07 11.27
CA LEU A 96 -4.74 -11.60 9.97
C LEU A 96 -4.50 -10.44 9.00
N LYS A 97 -3.50 -10.60 8.14
CA LYS A 97 -3.18 -9.67 7.07
C LYS A 97 -3.63 -10.30 5.77
N THR A 98 -4.56 -9.65 5.08
CA THR A 98 -5.09 -10.12 3.79
C THR A 98 -4.80 -9.08 2.71
N LYS A 99 -4.62 -9.55 1.47
CA LYS A 99 -4.43 -8.70 0.28
C LYS A 99 -5.55 -9.00 -0.71
N GLY A 100 -6.07 -7.95 -1.33
CA GLY A 100 -6.93 -8.07 -2.49
C GLY A 100 -8.09 -7.08 -2.57
N PHE A 101 -8.81 -7.10 -3.69
CA PHE A 101 -9.95 -6.22 -3.96
C PHE A 101 -11.22 -6.63 -3.22
N ILE A 102 -11.48 -7.94 -3.11
CA ILE A 102 -12.62 -8.47 -2.34
C ILE A 102 -12.18 -8.68 -0.90
N LYS A 103 -12.54 -7.72 -0.06
CA LYS A 103 -12.21 -7.69 1.36
C LYS A 103 -13.44 -8.09 2.15
N GLY A 104 -13.25 -9.02 3.08
CA GLY A 104 -14.23 -9.32 4.09
C GLY A 104 -14.14 -10.73 4.63
N GLY A 105 -15.21 -11.16 5.29
CA GLY A 105 -15.26 -12.47 5.91
C GLY A 105 -16.48 -12.64 6.78
N THR A 106 -16.43 -13.72 7.56
CA THR A 106 -17.47 -14.01 8.55
C THR A 106 -16.79 -14.54 9.79
N LEU A 107 -17.25 -14.09 10.95
CA LEU A 107 -16.89 -14.65 12.25
C LEU A 107 -18.18 -15.19 12.88
N VAL A 108 -18.23 -16.49 13.11
CA VAL A 108 -19.32 -17.18 13.79
C VAL A 108 -18.79 -17.71 15.11
N VAL A 109 -19.45 -17.32 16.19
CA VAL A 109 -19.10 -17.72 17.55
C VAL A 109 -20.29 -18.44 18.17
N THR A 110 -20.12 -19.68 18.58
CA THR A 110 -21.17 -20.47 19.22
C THR A 110 -20.75 -20.85 20.64
N THR A 111 -21.59 -20.52 21.60
CA THR A 111 -21.41 -20.88 23.02
C THR A 111 -21.58 -22.38 23.24
N GLY A 112 -20.89 -22.93 24.24
CA GLY A 112 -21.02 -24.32 24.64
C GLY A 112 -22.34 -24.62 25.38
N VAL A 113 -22.49 -25.88 25.79
CA VAL A 113 -23.64 -26.36 26.57
C VAL A 113 -23.73 -25.73 27.97
N SER A 114 -22.58 -25.26 28.48
CA SER A 114 -22.46 -24.48 29.72
C SER A 114 -23.17 -23.13 29.64
N GLY A 115 -23.46 -22.64 28.42
CA GLY A 115 -24.04 -21.34 28.17
C GLY A 115 -23.09 -20.19 28.50
N GLY A 116 -23.65 -19.02 28.73
CA GLY A 116 -22.94 -17.77 28.99
C GLY A 116 -23.17 -16.74 27.90
N THR A 117 -22.43 -15.63 27.95
CA THR A 117 -22.47 -14.58 26.93
C THR A 117 -21.19 -14.55 26.12
N VAL A 118 -21.33 -14.30 24.82
CA VAL A 118 -20.23 -13.99 23.91
C VAL A 118 -20.50 -12.67 23.19
N HIS A 119 -19.45 -11.87 23.06
CA HIS A 119 -19.40 -10.67 22.25
C HIS A 119 -18.34 -10.88 21.17
N CYS A 120 -18.77 -10.91 19.90
CA CYS A 120 -17.85 -10.86 18.78
C CYS A 120 -17.61 -9.43 18.36
N LYS A 121 -16.36 -9.12 18.02
CA LYS A 121 -15.94 -7.84 17.44
C LYS A 121 -14.96 -8.13 16.31
N VAL A 122 -15.27 -7.62 15.13
CA VAL A 122 -14.36 -7.67 13.98
C VAL A 122 -14.04 -6.26 13.55
N THR A 123 -12.76 -5.97 13.35
CA THR A 123 -12.31 -4.69 12.81
C THR A 123 -11.49 -4.94 11.56
N ALA A 124 -11.94 -4.41 10.43
CA ALA A 124 -11.25 -4.46 9.16
C ALA A 124 -11.27 -3.05 8.53
N ASP A 125 -10.11 -2.57 8.12
CA ASP A 125 -9.97 -1.28 7.43
C ASP A 125 -10.63 -0.08 8.15
N GLY A 126 -10.59 -0.08 9.49
CA GLY A 126 -11.25 0.94 10.31
C GLY A 126 -12.76 0.75 10.51
N THR A 127 -13.39 -0.18 9.79
CA THR A 127 -14.79 -0.57 10.02
C THR A 127 -14.86 -1.62 11.12
N THR A 128 -15.63 -1.33 12.16
CA THR A 128 -15.87 -2.28 13.26
C THR A 128 -17.29 -2.83 13.19
N ARG A 129 -17.42 -4.16 13.25
CA ARG A 129 -18.68 -4.89 13.39
C ARG A 129 -18.70 -5.62 14.71
N THR A 130 -19.84 -5.66 15.37
CA THR A 130 -20.01 -6.35 16.65
C THR A 130 -21.34 -7.08 16.69
N ALA A 131 -21.37 -8.25 17.31
CA ALA A 131 -22.61 -8.94 17.65
C ALA A 131 -22.46 -9.60 19.02
N THR A 132 -23.60 -9.87 19.66
CA THR A 132 -23.67 -10.49 20.98
C THR A 132 -24.67 -11.62 20.95
N ALA A 133 -24.35 -12.72 21.61
CA ALA A 133 -25.27 -13.82 21.82
C ALA A 133 -25.11 -14.33 23.26
N SER A 134 -26.22 -14.69 23.87
CA SER A 134 -26.26 -15.21 25.24
C SER A 134 -27.20 -16.40 25.31
N GLY A 135 -26.81 -17.41 26.08
CA GLY A 135 -27.57 -18.62 26.28
C GLY A 135 -26.78 -19.87 25.93
N VAL A 136 -27.47 -21.01 25.95
CA VAL A 136 -26.90 -22.32 25.66
C VAL A 136 -26.93 -22.56 24.16
N VAL A 137 -25.78 -22.90 23.56
CA VAL A 137 -25.64 -23.09 22.10
C VAL A 137 -26.13 -21.85 21.31
N ALA A 138 -25.97 -20.66 21.90
CA ALA A 138 -26.27 -19.40 21.28
C ALA A 138 -25.15 -19.00 20.30
N THR A 139 -25.52 -18.46 19.14
CA THR A 139 -24.59 -18.09 18.07
C THR A 139 -24.58 -16.58 17.82
N ALA A 140 -23.40 -15.97 17.87
CA ALA A 140 -23.14 -14.60 17.41
C ALA A 140 -22.46 -14.64 16.04
N VAL A 141 -22.95 -13.82 15.11
CA VAL A 141 -22.38 -13.70 13.76
C VAL A 141 -21.94 -12.27 13.52
N CYS A 142 -20.67 -12.10 13.17
CA CYS A 142 -20.06 -10.85 12.75
C CYS A 142 -19.63 -11.01 11.28
N ASP A 143 -20.42 -10.48 10.35
CA ASP A 143 -20.18 -10.50 8.90
C ASP A 143 -20.12 -9.09 8.28
N GLY A 144 -19.84 -9.01 6.97
CA GLY A 144 -19.99 -7.77 6.19
C GLY A 144 -19.01 -6.64 6.56
N PHE A 145 -17.77 -7.01 6.86
CA PHE A 145 -16.65 -6.10 7.12
C PHE A 145 -15.63 -6.11 5.96
#